data_AF-A0AAV3X9K6-F1
#
_entry.id   AF-A0AAV3X9K6-F1
#
_cell.length_a   1.000
_cell.length_b   1.000
_cell.length_c   1.000
_cell.angle_alpha   90.00
_cell.angle_beta   90.00
_cell.angle_gamma   90.00
#
_symmetry.space_group_name_H-M   'P 1'
#
loop_
_entity.id
_entity.type
_entity.pdbx_description
1 polymer ?
#
loop_
_entity_poly.entity_id
_entity_poly.type
_entity_poly.pdbx_seq_one_letter_code
_entity_poly.pdbx_strand_id
1 'polypeptide(L)'
;MARRKRTSQVLEKAVRRLASISSIDPNLDLGNSLTLAEFSTLIETMQTKENAYNTALSTLDKLYREMLQTERELADMAEHMLLGVATRYGKSSVEYGMAGGVPKNQRRKRLRGESPTPSSEQVIATGNDNRSTNGNKNGNKAAATR
;
A
#
# COMPACT_ATOMS: atom_id res chain seq x y z
N MET A 1 7.99 2.08 -8.72
CA MET A 1 9.31 1.64 -9.24
C MET A 1 9.19 0.21 -9.74
N ALA A 2 9.99 -0.21 -10.73
CA ALA A 2 9.96 -1.58 -11.23
C ALA A 2 10.49 -2.57 -10.19
N ARG A 3 9.84 -3.72 -10.04
CA ARG A 3 10.25 -4.75 -9.08
C ARG A 3 11.52 -5.45 -9.58
N ARG A 4 12.43 -5.79 -8.67
CA ARG A 4 13.68 -6.46 -9.02
C ARG A 4 13.40 -7.91 -9.44
N LYS A 5 13.87 -8.28 -10.63
CA LYS A 5 13.81 -9.66 -11.13
C LYS A 5 14.66 -10.58 -10.25
N ARG A 6 14.24 -11.84 -10.10
CA ARG A 6 14.96 -12.86 -9.34
C ARG A 6 16.13 -13.38 -10.17
N THR A 7 17.27 -13.55 -9.50
CA THR A 7 18.44 -14.29 -10.00
C THR A 7 18.82 -15.37 -9.00
N SER A 8 19.00 -16.61 -9.47
CA SER A 8 19.38 -17.75 -8.62
C SER A 8 20.87 -18.06 -8.69
N GLN A 9 21.59 -17.85 -7.58
CA GLN A 9 22.99 -18.27 -7.47
C GLN A 9 23.16 -19.80 -7.53
N VAL A 10 22.13 -20.55 -7.12
CA VAL A 10 22.15 -22.01 -7.18
C VAL A 10 22.12 -22.49 -8.62
N LEU A 11 21.31 -21.85 -9.47
CA LEU A 11 21.26 -22.13 -10.91
C LEU A 11 22.64 -21.90 -11.54
N GLU A 12 23.24 -20.76 -11.28
CA GLU A 12 24.55 -20.40 -11.84
C GLU A 12 25.63 -21.43 -11.44
N LYS A 13 25.65 -21.83 -10.16
CA LYS A 13 26.56 -22.88 -9.68
C LYS A 13 26.25 -24.23 -10.33
N ALA A 14 24.98 -24.58 -10.50
CA ALA A 14 24.57 -25.85 -11.10
C ALA A 14 24.99 -25.94 -12.58
N VAL A 15 24.81 -24.89 -13.36
CA VAL A 15 25.26 -24.81 -14.76
C VAL A 15 26.77 -24.96 -14.88
N ARG A 16 27.54 -24.27 -14.02
CA ARG A 16 29.01 -24.41 -14.00
C ARG A 16 29.42 -25.84 -13.67
N ARG A 17 28.78 -26.47 -12.68
CA ARG A 17 29.03 -27.88 -12.32
C ARG A 17 28.68 -28.83 -13.44
N LEU A 18 27.55 -28.63 -14.13
CA LEU A 18 27.15 -29.44 -15.28
C LEU A 18 28.23 -29.40 -16.37
N ALA A 19 28.74 -28.20 -16.70
CA ALA A 19 29.82 -28.05 -17.68
C ALA A 19 31.12 -28.75 -17.25
N SER A 20 31.50 -28.63 -15.97
CA SER A 20 32.68 -29.33 -15.44
C SER A 20 32.50 -30.85 -15.48
N ILE A 21 31.34 -31.37 -15.07
CA ILE A 21 31.06 -32.82 -15.06
C ILE A 21 31.01 -33.36 -16.49
N SER A 22 30.35 -32.67 -17.41
CA SER A 22 30.26 -33.06 -18.82
C SER A 22 31.62 -33.10 -19.52
N SER A 23 32.61 -32.34 -19.04
CA SER A 23 33.98 -32.39 -19.56
C SER A 23 34.77 -33.63 -19.12
N ILE A 24 34.35 -34.27 -18.02
CA ILE A 24 34.97 -35.50 -17.50
C ILE A 24 34.39 -36.70 -18.23
N ASP A 25 33.06 -36.83 -18.22
CA ASP A 25 32.33 -37.88 -18.93
C ASP A 25 30.93 -37.36 -19.33
N PRO A 26 30.60 -37.32 -20.64
CA PRO A 26 29.29 -36.86 -21.11
C PRO A 26 28.13 -37.79 -20.72
N ASN A 27 28.39 -39.06 -20.39
CA ASN A 27 27.37 -40.05 -20.04
C ASN A 27 27.48 -40.50 -18.58
N LEU A 28 27.99 -39.63 -17.70
CA LEU A 28 28.20 -39.97 -16.30
C LEU A 28 26.89 -40.42 -15.62
N ASP A 29 26.91 -41.64 -15.11
CA ASP A 29 25.89 -42.24 -14.27
C ASP A 29 26.52 -42.66 -12.94
N LEU A 30 26.04 -42.05 -11.85
CA LEU A 30 26.50 -42.32 -10.50
C LEU A 30 25.58 -43.31 -9.76
N GLY A 31 24.58 -43.88 -10.45
CA GLY A 31 23.53 -44.70 -9.87
C GLY A 31 22.53 -43.88 -9.06
N ASN A 32 21.50 -44.54 -8.51
CA ASN A 32 20.46 -43.92 -7.68
C ASN A 32 19.87 -42.63 -8.29
N SER A 33 19.52 -42.63 -9.59
CA SER A 33 18.98 -41.46 -10.32
C SER A 33 19.90 -40.22 -10.35
N LEU A 34 21.18 -40.33 -9.95
CA LEU A 34 22.17 -39.28 -10.21
C LEU A 34 22.80 -39.48 -11.58
N THR A 35 22.03 -39.14 -12.62
CA THR A 35 22.54 -39.08 -14.00
C THR A 35 22.77 -37.65 -14.44
N LEU A 36 23.73 -37.44 -15.33
CA LEU A 36 23.97 -36.13 -15.93
C LEU A 36 22.73 -35.60 -16.66
N ALA A 37 21.98 -36.49 -17.32
CA ALA A 37 20.73 -36.18 -18.00
C ALA A 37 19.65 -35.65 -17.03
N GLU A 38 19.44 -36.31 -15.90
CA GLU A 38 18.50 -35.83 -14.87
C GLU A 38 18.93 -34.49 -14.29
N PHE A 39 20.23 -34.29 -14.08
CA PHE A 39 20.74 -33.01 -13.60
C PHE A 39 20.52 -31.87 -14.62
N SER A 40 20.73 -32.12 -15.92
CA SER A 40 20.47 -31.14 -16.99
C SER A 40 18.99 -30.78 -17.07
N THR A 41 18.10 -31.77 -17.05
CA THR A 41 16.64 -31.52 -17.13
C THR A 41 16.14 -30.73 -15.91
N LEU A 42 16.70 -30.97 -14.73
CA LEU A 42 16.38 -30.18 -13.53
C LEU A 42 16.86 -28.72 -13.66
N ILE A 43 18.05 -28.50 -14.23
CA ILE A 43 18.58 -27.15 -14.51
C ILE A 43 17.65 -26.42 -15.48
N GLU A 44 17.25 -27.04 -16.59
CA GLU A 44 16.32 -26.45 -17.57
C GLU A 44 14.95 -26.15 -16.95
N THR A 45 14.44 -27.06 -16.13
CA THR A 45 13.19 -26.87 -15.38
C THR A 45 13.28 -25.68 -14.42
N MET A 46 14.44 -25.47 -13.81
CA MET A 46 14.67 -24.33 -12.93
C MET A 46 14.75 -23.02 -13.73
N GLN A 47 15.48 -23.00 -14.84
CA GLN A 47 15.60 -21.83 -15.73
C GLN A 47 14.24 -21.39 -16.27
N THR A 48 13.44 -22.34 -16.76
CA THR A 48 12.09 -22.06 -17.29
C THR A 48 11.18 -21.45 -16.22
N LYS A 49 11.21 -21.98 -14.99
CA LYS A 49 10.45 -21.42 -13.85
C LYS A 49 10.93 -20.01 -13.46
N GLU A 50 12.23 -19.77 -13.45
CA GLU A 50 12.80 -18.45 -13.14
C GLU A 50 12.41 -17.40 -14.21
N ASN A 51 12.48 -17.78 -15.48
CA ASN A 51 12.07 -16.93 -16.59
C ASN A 51 10.56 -16.64 -16.58
N ALA A 52 9.73 -17.65 -16.31
CA ALA A 52 8.29 -17.49 -16.16
C ALA A 52 7.95 -16.53 -15.01
N TYR A 53 8.60 -16.69 -13.86
CA TYR A 53 8.44 -15.79 -12.71
C TYR A 53 8.81 -14.34 -13.05
N ASN A 54 9.98 -14.13 -13.66
CA ASN A 54 10.45 -12.80 -14.04
C ASN A 54 9.59 -12.13 -15.12
N THR A 55 8.99 -12.93 -16.01
CA THR A 55 8.02 -12.47 -17.01
C THR A 55 6.72 -12.05 -16.35
N ALA A 56 6.16 -12.89 -15.47
CA ALA A 56 4.96 -12.57 -14.69
C ALA A 56 5.13 -11.31 -13.82
N LEU A 57 6.33 -11.10 -13.27
CA LEU A 57 6.63 -9.88 -12.53
C LEU A 57 6.59 -8.64 -13.43
N SER A 58 7.09 -8.76 -14.66
CA SER A 58 7.08 -7.67 -15.65
C SER A 58 5.66 -7.36 -16.14
N THR A 59 4.82 -8.38 -16.34
CA THR A 59 3.42 -8.19 -16.72
C THR A 59 2.61 -7.55 -15.59
N LEU A 60 2.83 -7.96 -14.33
CA LEU A 60 2.22 -7.33 -13.17
C LEU A 60 2.58 -5.85 -13.08
N ASP A 61 3.86 -5.50 -13.23
CA ASP A 61 4.30 -4.11 -13.22
C ASP A 61 3.65 -3.28 -14.34
N LYS A 62 3.42 -3.87 -15.52
CA LYS A 62 2.67 -3.24 -16.61
C LYS A 62 1.21 -2.98 -16.21
N LEU A 63 0.50 -4.02 -15.76
CA LEU A 63 -0.91 -3.92 -15.34
C LEU A 63 -1.09 -2.88 -14.23
N TYR A 64 -0.16 -2.83 -13.28
CA TYR A 64 -0.21 -1.86 -12.19
C TYR A 64 -0.08 -0.41 -12.70
N ARG A 65 0.78 -0.16 -13.69
CA ARG A 65 0.90 1.17 -14.30
C ARG A 65 -0.34 1.55 -15.10
N GLU A 66 -0.92 0.61 -15.85
CA GLU A 66 -2.16 0.83 -16.59
C GLU A 66 -3.31 1.18 -15.65
N MET A 67 -3.44 0.44 -14.54
CA MET A 67 -4.42 0.76 -13.50
C MET A 67 -4.23 2.16 -12.94
N LEU A 68 -3.02 2.55 -12.53
CA LEU A 68 -2.74 3.89 -12.01
C LEU A 68 -3.00 4.99 -13.04
N GLN A 69 -2.78 4.71 -14.33
CA GLN A 69 -3.08 5.66 -15.39
C GLN A 69 -4.59 5.85 -15.53
N THR A 70 -5.36 4.75 -15.58
CA THR A 70 -6.83 4.82 -15.62
C THR A 70 -7.43 5.46 -14.37
N GLU A 71 -6.82 5.27 -13.19
CA GLU A 71 -7.24 5.91 -11.95
C GLU A 71 -7.13 7.44 -12.02
N ARG A 72 -6.03 7.95 -12.61
CA ARG A 72 -5.86 9.40 -12.81
C ARG A 72 -6.87 9.95 -13.81
N GLU A 73 -7.05 9.28 -14.94
CA GLU A 73 -8.02 9.70 -15.95
C GLU A 73 -9.46 9.71 -15.40
N LEU A 74 -9.80 8.72 -14.57
CA LEU A 74 -11.07 8.66 -13.89
C LEU A 74 -11.24 9.81 -12.88
N ALA A 75 -10.19 10.13 -12.11
CA ALA A 75 -10.20 11.25 -11.17
C ALA A 75 -10.42 12.58 -11.91
N ASP A 76 -9.66 12.83 -12.98
CA ASP A 76 -9.81 14.04 -13.80
C ASP A 76 -11.23 14.14 -14.39
N MET A 77 -11.76 13.03 -14.92
CA MET A 77 -13.11 13.00 -15.46
C MET A 77 -14.17 13.24 -14.37
N ALA A 78 -13.98 12.69 -13.16
CA ALA A 78 -14.88 12.95 -12.03
C ALA A 78 -14.88 14.43 -11.63
N GLU A 79 -13.71 15.10 -11.61
CA GLU A 79 -13.61 16.54 -11.39
C GLU A 79 -14.33 17.34 -12.48
N HIS A 80 -14.13 16.97 -13.76
CA HIS A 80 -14.80 17.60 -14.88
C HIS A 80 -16.32 17.45 -14.81
N MET A 81 -16.82 16.28 -14.43
CA MET A 81 -18.25 16.03 -14.25
C MET A 81 -18.82 16.88 -13.11
N LEU A 82 -18.14 16.94 -11.97
CA LEU A 82 -18.55 17.76 -10.84
C LEU A 82 -18.56 19.26 -11.21
N LEU A 83 -17.55 19.72 -11.97
CA LEU A 83 -17.52 21.08 -12.47
C LEU A 83 -18.64 21.36 -13.48
N GLY A 84 -18.95 20.39 -14.35
CA GLY A 84 -20.08 20.46 -15.28
C GLY A 84 -21.43 20.57 -14.58
N VAL A 85 -21.64 19.87 -13.46
CA VAL A 85 -22.83 20.05 -12.61
C VAL A 85 -22.85 21.47 -12.05
N ALA A 86 -21.70 21.97 -11.58
CA ALA A 86 -21.59 23.35 -11.09
C ALA A 86 -21.84 24.41 -12.17
N THR A 87 -21.50 24.18 -13.43
CA THR A 87 -21.79 25.13 -14.52
C THR A 87 -23.26 25.09 -14.94
N ARG A 88 -23.89 23.92 -14.91
CA ARG A 88 -25.32 23.74 -15.27
C ARG A 88 -26.29 24.25 -14.21
N TYR A 89 -26.09 23.86 -12.94
CA TYR A 89 -27.03 24.14 -11.85
C TYR A 89 -26.53 25.22 -10.88
N GLY A 90 -25.24 25.54 -10.93
CA GLY A 90 -24.60 26.51 -10.03
C GLY A 90 -23.94 25.86 -8.81
N LYS A 91 -22.86 26.48 -8.32
CA LYS A 91 -22.08 25.97 -7.16
C LYS A 91 -22.82 26.08 -5.80
N SER A 92 -23.96 26.75 -5.74
CA SER A 92 -24.80 26.87 -4.55
C SER A 92 -26.04 25.98 -4.59
N SER A 93 -26.20 25.20 -5.67
CA SER A 93 -27.37 24.37 -5.88
C SER A 93 -27.32 23.09 -5.03
N VAL A 94 -28.50 22.51 -4.80
CA VAL A 94 -28.62 21.24 -4.06
C VAL A 94 -28.02 20.10 -4.89
N GLU A 95 -28.21 20.13 -6.21
CA GLU A 95 -27.71 19.16 -7.19
C GLU A 95 -26.18 19.07 -7.17
N TYR A 96 -25.50 20.21 -7.01
CA TYR A 96 -24.04 20.22 -6.84
C TYR A 96 -23.60 19.49 -5.56
N GLY A 97 -24.38 19.64 -4.47
CA GLY A 97 -24.19 18.89 -3.23
C GLY A 97 -24.44 17.40 -3.39
N MET A 98 -25.52 17.04 -4.12
CA MET A 98 -25.88 15.65 -4.43
C MET A 98 -24.82 14.96 -5.30
N ALA A 99 -24.15 15.70 -6.18
CA ALA A 99 -23.04 15.21 -6.99
C ALA A 99 -21.72 15.03 -6.21
N GLY A 100 -21.73 15.24 -4.88
CA GLY A 100 -20.56 15.10 -4.01
C GLY A 100 -19.74 16.38 -3.82
N GLY A 101 -20.18 17.50 -4.40
CA GLY A 101 -19.61 18.82 -4.13
C GLY A 101 -20.02 19.37 -2.76
N VAL A 102 -19.31 20.40 -2.28
CA VAL A 102 -19.76 21.16 -1.10
C VAL A 102 -20.35 22.49 -1.58
N PRO A 103 -21.67 22.70 -1.47
CA PRO A 103 -22.33 23.92 -1.92
C PRO A 103 -21.74 25.19 -1.30
N LYS A 104 -21.64 26.27 -2.10
CA LYS A 104 -21.02 27.54 -1.67
C LYS A 104 -21.71 28.19 -0.47
N ASN A 105 -23.03 28.04 -0.37
CA ASN A 105 -23.84 28.51 0.77
C ASN A 105 -23.62 27.67 2.05
N GLN A 106 -23.18 26.42 1.92
CA GLN A 106 -22.91 25.51 3.03
C GLN A 106 -21.44 25.49 3.46
N ARG A 107 -20.53 26.04 2.63
CA ARG A 107 -19.13 26.30 3.01
C ARG A 107 -19.08 27.30 4.17
N ARG A 108 -18.92 26.80 5.39
CA ARG A 108 -18.65 27.66 6.56
C ARG A 108 -17.34 28.42 6.32
N LYS A 109 -17.41 29.75 6.23
CA LYS A 109 -16.25 30.63 6.22
C LYS A 109 -15.65 30.59 7.61
N ARG A 110 -14.74 29.63 7.89
CA ARG A 110 -13.90 29.72 9.09
C ARG A 110 -13.07 30.99 8.91
N LEU A 111 -13.39 32.04 9.66
CA LEU A 111 -12.50 33.17 9.81
C LEU A 111 -11.20 32.60 10.39
N ARG A 112 -10.07 32.94 9.78
CA ARG A 112 -8.75 32.43 10.15
C ARG A 112 -8.43 32.96 11.56
N GLY A 113 -8.84 32.24 12.61
CA GLY A 113 -8.68 32.66 13.99
C GLY A 113 -9.65 32.06 15.02
N GLU A 114 -10.82 31.54 14.64
CA GLU A 114 -11.73 30.93 15.62
C GLU A 114 -11.43 29.45 15.83
N SER A 115 -10.77 29.14 16.95
CA SER A 115 -10.78 27.81 17.55
C SER A 115 -12.23 27.38 17.81
N PRO A 116 -12.58 26.09 17.65
CA PRO A 116 -13.94 25.63 17.92
C PRO A 116 -14.20 25.72 19.43
N THR A 117 -14.93 26.75 19.86
CA THR A 117 -15.58 26.75 21.17
C THR A 117 -16.74 25.76 21.09
N PRO A 118 -16.77 24.67 21.87
CA PRO A 118 -17.96 23.84 21.99
C PRO A 118 -19.03 24.69 22.67
N SER A 119 -20.11 24.96 21.92
CA SER A 119 -21.32 25.62 22.41
C SER A 119 -21.95 24.74 23.49
N SER A 120 -21.71 25.12 24.75
CA SER A 120 -22.46 24.63 25.90
C SER A 120 -23.84 25.27 25.90
N GLU A 121 -24.84 24.54 25.43
CA GLU A 121 -26.22 24.78 25.84
C GLU A 121 -26.34 24.44 27.32
N GLN A 122 -26.44 25.47 28.15
CA GLN A 122 -26.99 25.37 29.49
C GLN A 122 -28.49 25.61 29.40
N VAL A 123 -29.30 24.64 29.84
CA VAL A 123 -30.54 24.91 30.56
C VAL A 123 -30.61 23.98 31.77
N ILE A 124 -31.00 24.58 32.89
CA ILE A 124 -30.79 24.23 34.30
C ILE A 124 -31.95 23.38 34.84
N ALA A 125 -31.69 22.45 35.76
CA ALA A 125 -32.58 22.19 36.92
C ALA A 125 -31.85 21.48 38.08
N THR A 126 -31.67 22.27 39.14
CA THR A 126 -31.40 22.01 40.57
C THR A 126 -31.52 20.60 41.16
N GLY A 127 -30.53 20.24 41.99
CA GLY A 127 -30.63 19.20 43.02
C GLY A 127 -29.28 18.95 43.69
N ASN A 128 -29.08 19.54 44.87
CA ASN A 128 -27.89 19.42 45.71
C ASN A 128 -27.58 17.95 46.05
N ASP A 129 -26.29 17.56 46.06
CA ASP A 129 -25.65 17.08 47.28
C ASP A 129 -24.14 16.89 47.13
N ASN A 130 -23.43 17.44 48.12
CA ASN A 130 -21.98 17.39 48.29
C ASN A 130 -21.48 15.97 48.52
N ARG A 131 -20.44 15.54 47.80
CA ARG A 131 -19.37 14.74 48.42
C ARG A 131 -18.00 14.94 47.76
N SER A 132 -17.19 15.68 48.50
CA SER A 132 -15.73 15.70 48.44
C SER A 132 -15.14 14.29 48.54
N THR A 133 -14.26 13.93 47.61
CA THR A 133 -12.97 13.27 47.92
C THR A 133 -11.92 13.64 46.89
N ASN A 134 -11.04 14.55 47.29
CA ASN A 134 -9.73 14.81 46.73
C ASN A 134 -8.81 13.58 46.93
N GLY A 135 -7.99 13.24 45.93
CA GLY A 135 -7.07 12.11 46.00
C GLY A 135 -6.06 12.02 44.86
N ASN A 136 -5.46 13.13 44.42
CA ASN A 136 -4.32 13.11 43.51
C ASN A 136 -3.02 13.00 44.31
N LYS A 137 -2.41 11.80 44.37
CA LYS A 137 -1.01 11.62 44.82
C LYS A 137 -0.12 11.40 43.60
N ASN A 138 0.47 12.49 43.13
CA ASN A 138 1.60 12.47 42.21
C ASN A 138 2.86 12.19 43.03
N GLY A 139 3.39 10.97 42.91
CA GLY A 139 4.62 10.51 43.58
C GLY A 139 5.84 10.87 42.76
N ASN A 140 6.61 11.81 43.30
CA ASN A 140 7.79 12.45 42.77
C ASN A 140 8.99 11.48 42.57
N LYS A 141 9.78 11.73 41.51
CA LYS A 141 11.10 11.13 41.26
C LYS A 141 12.11 11.62 42.31
N ALA A 142 12.96 10.71 42.82
CA ALA A 142 14.24 11.01 43.47
C ALA A 142 15.20 9.82 43.26
N ALA A 143 16.34 10.02 42.57
CA ALA A 143 17.71 10.05 43.11
C ALA A 143 18.26 8.63 43.44
N ALA A 144 19.18 8.04 42.66
CA ALA A 144 20.62 8.29 42.55
C ALA A 144 21.47 7.72 43.72
N THR A 145 22.23 6.65 43.45
CA THR A 145 23.54 6.29 44.05
C THR A 145 24.12 5.12 43.23
N ARG A 146 25.18 5.36 42.45
CA ARG A 146 26.60 5.01 42.70
C ARG A 146 26.89 3.51 42.66
#